data_AF-A0A930G2N8-F1
#
_entry.id   AF-A0A930G2N8-F1
#
_cell.length_a   1.000
_cell.length_b   1.000
_cell.length_c   1.000
_cell.angle_alpha   90.00
_cell.angle_beta   90.00
_cell.angle_gamma   90.00
#
_symmetry.space_group_name_H-M   'P 1'
#
loop_
_entity.id
_entity.type
_entity.pdbx_description
1 polymer ?
#
loop_
_entity_poly.entity_id
_entity_poly.type
_entity_poly.pdbx_seq_one_letter_code
_entity_poly.pdbx_strand_id
1 'polypeptide(L)' 'MPHTHAHSKAEAIHEAIEHFAEEHHHQPDAHEKARLVSDAIKEWEHEEVEIMHEGGKAA' A
#
# COMPACT_ATOMS: atom_id res chain seq x y z
N MET A 1 -17.30 -0.84 -0.63
CA MET A 1 -16.57 0.44 -0.51
C MET A 1 -15.45 0.37 -1.53
N PRO A 2 -15.24 1.39 -2.40
CA PRO A 2 -14.09 1.35 -3.30
C PRO A 2 -12.84 1.45 -2.41
N HIS A 3 -12.00 0.43 -2.43
CA HIS A 3 -10.61 0.57 -1.97
C HIS A 3 -10.05 1.69 -2.83
N THR A 4 -9.92 2.85 -2.21
CA THR A 4 -9.47 4.05 -2.90
C THR A 4 -7.97 3.88 -2.97
N HIS A 5 -7.50 3.17 -4.01
CA HIS A 5 -6.08 2.89 -4.21
C HIS A 5 -5.30 4.18 -3.96
N ALA A 6 -4.46 4.15 -2.92
CA ALA A 6 -3.68 5.30 -2.51
C ALA A 6 -2.96 5.90 -3.72
N HIS A 7 -3.12 7.21 -3.96
CA HIS A 7 -2.66 7.86 -5.18
C HIS A 7 -1.13 7.96 -5.25
N SER A 8 -0.43 7.68 -4.15
CA SER A 8 1.02 7.67 -4.08
C SER A 8 1.53 6.60 -3.13
N LYS A 9 2.76 6.13 -3.40
CA LYS A 9 3.49 5.19 -2.53
C LYS A 9 3.55 5.63 -1.06
N ALA A 10 3.63 6.93 -0.79
CA ALA A 10 3.64 7.48 0.57
C ALA A 10 2.28 7.34 1.26
N GLU A 11 1.19 7.55 0.52
CA GLU A 11 -0.17 7.39 1.01
C GLU A 11 -0.50 5.92 1.28
N ALA A 12 -0.04 5.00 0.43
CA ALA A 12 -0.18 3.55 0.64
C ALA A 12 0.51 3.10 1.94
N ILE A 13 1.70 3.63 2.21
CA ILE A 13 2.43 3.35 3.45
C ILE A 13 1.69 3.93 4.67
N HIS A 14 1.15 5.14 4.58
CA HIS A 14 0.40 5.74 5.69
C HIS A 14 -0.88 4.96 6.00
N GLU A 15 -1.65 4.57 4.98
CA GLU A 15 -2.86 3.76 5.14
C GLU A 15 -2.54 2.40 5.80
N ALA A 16 -1.47 1.72 5.36
CA ALA A 16 -1.05 0.46 5.97
C ALA A 16 -0.67 0.60 7.45
N ILE A 17 -0.06 1.73 7.84
CA ILE A 17 0.29 2.01 9.24
C ILE A 17 -0.96 2.36 10.07
N GLU A 18 -1.88 3.15 9.51
CA GLU A 18 -3.15 3.51 10.17
C GLU A 18 -4.02 2.28 10.39
N HIS A 19 -4.18 1.44 9.36
CA HIS A 19 -4.92 0.19 9.44
C HIS A 19 -4.36 -0.74 10.53
N PHE A 20 -3.03 -0.91 10.58
CA PHE A 20 -2.41 -1.68 11.65
C PHE A 20 -2.74 -1.09 13.03
N ALA A 21 -2.66 0.24 13.19
CA ALA A 21 -2.92 0.87 14.47
C ALA A 21 -4.41 0.75 14.89
N GLU A 22 -5.33 0.78 13.94
CA GLU A 22 -6.76 0.57 14.17
C GLU A 22 -7.04 -0.88 14.61
N GLU A 23 -6.47 -1.87 13.91
CA GLU A 23 -6.68 -3.30 14.18
C GLU A 23 -6.00 -3.77 15.47
N HIS A 24 -4.77 -3.31 15.72
CA HIS A 24 -3.95 -3.76 16.83
C HIS A 24 -4.04 -2.85 18.06
N HIS A 25 -4.71 -1.70 17.95
CA HIS A 25 -4.86 -0.69 19.01
C HIS A 25 -3.54 -0.19 19.61
N HIS A 26 -2.43 -0.30 18.86
CA HIS A 26 -1.13 0.27 19.19
C HIS A 26 -0.37 0.71 17.94
N GLN A 27 0.62 1.57 18.12
CA GLN A 27 1.52 1.94 17.03
C GLN A 27 2.50 0.79 16.75
N PRO A 28 2.83 0.52 15.48
CA PRO A 28 3.77 -0.53 15.14
C PRO A 28 5.16 -0.22 15.69
N ASP A 29 5.85 -1.25 16.16
CA ASP A 29 7.26 -1.15 16.52
C ASP A 29 8.15 -0.97 15.26
N ALA A 30 9.46 -0.80 15.46
CA ALA A 30 10.38 -0.56 14.35
C ALA A 30 10.41 -1.68 13.31
N HIS A 31 10.31 -2.94 13.74
CA HIS A 31 10.34 -4.10 12.86
C HIS A 31 9.00 -4.32 12.16
N GLU A 32 7.90 -4.16 12.90
CA GLU A 32 6.53 -4.19 12.36
C GLU A 32 6.36 -3.11 11.31
N LYS A 33 6.80 -1.88 11.60
CA LYS A 33 6.77 -0.77 10.65
C LYS A 33 7.60 -1.05 9.41
N ALA A 34 8.81 -1.61 9.56
CA ALA A 34 9.63 -1.97 8.40
C ALA A 34 8.96 -3.01 7.50
N ARG A 35 8.27 -3.99 8.11
CA ARG A 35 7.48 -4.98 7.38
C ARG A 35 6.29 -4.34 6.66
N LEU A 36 5.47 -3.55 7.37
CA LEU A 36 4.31 -2.85 6.79
C LEU A 36 4.72 -1.95 5.62
N VAL A 37 5.79 -1.18 5.78
CA VAL A 37 6.33 -0.34 4.70
C VAL A 37 6.75 -1.19 3.50
N SER A 38 7.46 -2.30 3.72
CA SER A 38 7.92 -3.16 2.62
C SER A 38 6.77 -3.83 1.87
N ASP A 39 5.77 -4.32 2.62
CA ASP A 39 4.59 -4.97 2.05
C ASP A 39 3.75 -3.96 1.25
N ALA A 40 3.46 -2.78 1.81
CA ALA A 40 2.71 -1.72 1.14
C ALA A 40 3.41 -1.19 -0.13
N ILE A 41 4.74 -1.07 -0.09
CA ILE A 41 5.54 -0.69 -1.27
C ILE A 41 5.41 -1.73 -2.38
N LYS A 42 5.51 -3.02 -2.03
CA LYS A 42 5.48 -4.10 -2.99
C LYS A 42 4.11 -4.23 -3.65
N GLU A 43 3.04 -4.03 -2.87
CA GLU A 43 1.66 -4.01 -3.37
C GLU A 43 1.44 -2.83 -4.31
N TRP A 44 1.80 -1.61 -3.90
CA TRP A 44 1.69 -0.43 -4.74
C TRP A 44 2.48 -0.56 -6.05
N GLU A 45 3.71 -1.08 -6.01
CA GLU A 45 4.51 -1.31 -7.23
C GLU A 45 3.86 -2.35 -8.16
N HIS A 46 3.20 -3.37 -7.60
CA HIS A 46 2.48 -4.35 -8.39
C HIS A 46 1.28 -3.71 -9.09
N GLU A 47 0.50 -2.92 -8.36
CA GLU A 47 -0.66 -2.21 -8.91
C GLU A 47 -0.27 -1.21 -10.01
N GLU A 48 0.80 -0.44 -9.82
CA GLU A 48 1.32 0.47 -10.86
C GLU A 48 1.76 -0.27 -12.13
N VAL A 49 2.41 -1.43 -11.97
CA VAL A 49 2.80 -2.29 -13.09
C VAL A 49 1.57 -2.82 -13.81
N GLU A 50 0.53 -3.26 -13.09
CA GLU A 50 -0.72 -3.71 -13.69
C GLU A 50 -1.42 -2.61 -14.48
N ILE A 51 -1.50 -1.39 -13.94
CA ILE A 51 -2.05 -0.21 -14.64
C ILE A 51 -1.30 0.05 -15.96
N MET A 52 0.04 -0.04 -15.95
CA MET A 52 0.84 0.12 -17.17
C MET A 52 0.58 -1.00 -18.18
N HIS A 53 0.38 -2.24 -17.73
CA HIS A 53 0.08 -3.38 -18.60
C HIS A 53 -1.32 -3.32 -19.20
N GLU A 54 -2.32 -2.88 -18.43
CA GLU A 54 -3.70 -2.70 -18.94
C GLU A 54 -3.79 -1.58 -19.97
N GLY A 55 -3.06 -0.48 -19.76
CA GLY A 55 -2.93 0.60 -20.75
C GLY A 55 -2.26 0.17 -22.06
N GLY A 56 -1.34 -0.80 -22.00
CA GLY A 56 -0.66 -1.37 -23.18
C GLY A 56 -1.47 -2.42 -23.94
N LYS A 57 -2.49 -3.02 -23.30
CA LYS A 57 -3.34 -4.06 -23.92
C LYS A 57 -4.47 -3.49 -24.79
N ALA A 58 -4.69 -2.18 -24.72
CA ALA A 58 -5.69 -1.45 -25.51
C ALA A 58 -5.14 -0.83 -26.82
N ALA A 59 -3.91 -1.14 -27.21
CA ALA A 59 -3.25 -0.62 -28.42
C ALA A 59 -3.17 -1.64 -29.57
#